data_AF-A0A8J6K9S8-F1
#
_entry.id   AF-A0A8J6K9S8-F1
#
_cell.length_a   1.000
_cell.length_b   1.000
_cell.length_c   1.000
_cell.angle_alpha   90.00
_cell.angle_beta   90.00
_cell.angle_gamma   90.00
#
_symmetry.space_group_name_H-M   'P 1'
#
loop_
_entity.id
_entity.type
_entity.pdbx_description
1 polymer ?
#
loop_
_entity_poly.entity_id
_entity_poly.type
_entity_poly.pdbx_seq_one_letter_code
_entity_poly.pdbx_strand_id
1 'polypeptide(L)'
;MTQFGAPRNPVNWVSHITAAVVSQPARDPAVVERTNLLNMAKLSIKGLIESSLSYGRTLDSDYPPLQQFFVVMEHCLKHGLKVRKSFLSFNRTIWGPLEMVDKICPEAEDVAASVRDLPGLRTPLGRARAWLRLSMMQKKLADYLRCLIMRRDILSEFYENHAVMMEEEGTVIVGLLVGLNVIDCNLCVKGEDLDSQVCYINVTCTFSIFNPHFFINKQVSMGSYSSVT
;
A
#
# COMPACT_ATOMS: atom_id res chain seq x y z
N MET A 1 -62.72 -46.57 -10.71
CA MET A 1 -61.79 -46.26 -11.82
C MET A 1 -61.12 -44.92 -11.52
N THR A 2 -59.83 -45.00 -11.20
CA THR A 2 -58.75 -43.99 -11.35
C THR A 2 -59.01 -42.51 -11.02
N GLN A 3 -58.52 -42.10 -9.85
CA GLN A 3 -58.06 -40.74 -9.56
C GLN A 3 -56.81 -40.43 -10.41
N PHE A 4 -56.79 -39.29 -11.10
CA PHE A 4 -55.56 -38.72 -11.68
C PHE A 4 -55.12 -37.53 -10.85
N GLY A 5 -53.96 -37.67 -10.21
CA GLY A 5 -53.36 -36.67 -9.33
C GLY A 5 -52.84 -35.45 -10.10
N ALA A 6 -52.99 -34.27 -9.48
CA ALA A 6 -52.40 -33.03 -9.95
C ALA A 6 -50.86 -33.13 -10.01
N PRO A 7 -50.19 -32.53 -11.00
CA PRO A 7 -48.73 -32.54 -11.07
C PRO A 7 -48.16 -31.69 -9.93
N ARG A 8 -47.22 -32.28 -9.18
CA ARG A 8 -46.42 -31.57 -8.17
C ARG A 8 -45.61 -30.49 -8.89
N ASN A 9 -45.82 -29.24 -8.47
CA ASN A 9 -45.05 -28.09 -8.93
C ASN A 9 -43.55 -28.38 -8.73
N PRO A 10 -42.69 -28.29 -9.76
CA PRO A 10 -41.26 -28.50 -9.57
C PRO A 10 -40.74 -27.41 -8.64
N VAL A 11 -40.18 -27.82 -7.51
CA VAL A 11 -39.50 -26.91 -6.57
C VAL A 11 -38.45 -26.16 -7.38
N ASN A 12 -38.66 -24.84 -7.54
CA ASN A 12 -37.82 -23.98 -8.37
C ASN A 12 -36.50 -23.70 -7.64
N TRP A 13 -35.67 -24.73 -7.46
CA TRP A 13 -34.35 -24.63 -6.84
C TRP A 13 -33.48 -23.59 -7.55
N VAL A 14 -33.68 -23.41 -8.86
CA VAL A 14 -32.98 -22.41 -9.66
C VAL A 14 -33.32 -21.00 -9.19
N SER A 15 -34.58 -20.67 -8.88
CA SER A 15 -34.92 -19.34 -8.35
C SER A 15 -34.34 -19.08 -6.96
N HIS A 16 -34.21 -20.12 -6.12
CA HIS A 16 -33.56 -20.00 -4.81
C HIS A 16 -32.05 -19.82 -4.92
N ILE A 17 -31.39 -20.49 -5.87
CA ILE A 17 -29.97 -20.30 -6.17
C ILE A 17 -29.74 -18.90 -6.75
N THR A 18 -30.57 -18.46 -7.70
CA THR A 18 -30.47 -17.12 -8.28
C THR A 18 -30.74 -16.03 -7.24
N ALA A 19 -31.70 -16.21 -6.34
CA ALA A 19 -31.93 -15.27 -5.24
C ALA A 19 -30.78 -15.26 -4.21
N ALA A 20 -30.16 -16.41 -3.91
CA ALA A 20 -28.99 -16.49 -3.03
C ALA A 20 -27.73 -15.88 -3.67
N VAL A 21 -27.56 -16.00 -4.99
CA VAL A 21 -26.47 -15.35 -5.74
C VAL A 21 -26.69 -13.83 -5.86
N VAL A 22 -27.95 -13.37 -5.94
CA VAL A 22 -28.31 -11.95 -6.04
C VAL A 22 -28.36 -11.24 -4.67
N SER A 23 -28.35 -11.97 -3.56
CA SER A 23 -28.42 -11.43 -2.19
C SER A 23 -27.08 -11.43 -1.46
N GLN A 24 -25.95 -11.33 -2.17
CA GLN A 24 -24.74 -10.87 -1.48
C GLN A 24 -24.99 -9.41 -1.07
N PRO A 25 -24.96 -9.07 0.23
CA PRO A 25 -24.98 -7.68 0.63
C PRO A 25 -23.82 -7.01 -0.10
N ALA A 26 -24.10 -5.90 -0.78
CA ALA A 26 -23.07 -5.08 -1.40
C ALA A 26 -22.01 -4.83 -0.32
N ARG A 27 -20.84 -5.45 -0.45
CA ARG A 27 -19.74 -5.27 0.51
C ARG A 27 -19.48 -3.77 0.57
N ASP A 28 -19.40 -3.22 1.78
CA ASP A 28 -19.15 -1.80 1.99
C ASP A 28 -17.98 -1.36 1.09
N PRO A 29 -18.20 -0.41 0.16
CA PRO A 29 -17.17 0.05 -0.77
C PRO A 29 -15.85 0.41 -0.07
N ALA A 30 -15.91 0.96 1.15
CA ALA A 30 -14.73 1.30 1.93
C ALA A 30 -13.95 0.05 2.39
N VAL A 31 -14.65 -1.03 2.76
CA VAL A 31 -14.01 -2.32 3.13
C VAL A 31 -13.37 -2.96 1.91
N VAL A 32 -14.03 -2.89 0.75
CA VAL A 32 -13.47 -3.39 -0.52
C VAL A 32 -12.21 -2.63 -0.89
N GLU A 33 -12.22 -1.30 -0.80
CA GLU A 33 -11.05 -0.46 -1.10
C GLU A 33 -9.87 -0.76 -0.16
N ARG A 34 -10.11 -0.84 1.15
CA ARG A 34 -9.08 -1.23 2.13
C ARG A 34 -8.50 -2.61 1.85
N THR A 35 -9.34 -3.59 1.55
CA THR A 35 -8.91 -4.96 1.23
C THR A 35 -8.03 -4.96 -0.02
N ASN A 36 -8.39 -4.18 -1.03
CA ASN A 36 -7.60 -4.06 -2.26
C ASN A 36 -6.24 -3.42 -1.99
N LEU A 37 -6.18 -2.36 -1.18
CA LEU A 37 -4.92 -1.72 -0.76
C LEU A 37 -4.04 -2.69 0.02
N LEU A 38 -4.61 -3.45 0.97
CA LEU A 38 -3.89 -4.49 1.70
C LEU A 38 -3.30 -5.55 0.76
N ASN A 39 -4.07 -6.01 -0.22
CA ASN A 39 -3.60 -7.01 -1.18
C ASN A 39 -2.49 -6.47 -2.08
N MET A 40 -2.59 -5.22 -2.53
CA MET A 40 -1.52 -4.55 -3.27
C MET A 40 -0.25 -4.42 -2.42
N ALA A 41 -0.37 -4.02 -1.15
CA ALA A 41 0.75 -3.92 -0.22
C ALA A 41 1.41 -5.29 -0.01
N LYS A 42 0.62 -6.35 0.24
CA LYS A 42 1.10 -7.73 0.36
C LYS A 42 1.90 -8.18 -0.85
N LEU A 43 1.36 -8.00 -2.05
CA LEU A 43 2.02 -8.38 -3.30
C LEU A 43 3.31 -7.58 -3.53
N SER A 44 3.27 -6.27 -3.28
CA SER A 44 4.43 -5.41 -3.48
C SER A 44 5.56 -5.72 -2.49
N ILE A 45 5.24 -5.93 -1.21
CA ILE A 45 6.23 -6.28 -0.18
C ILE A 45 6.85 -7.64 -0.48
N LYS A 46 6.02 -8.65 -0.76
CA LYS A 46 6.49 -9.99 -1.10
C LYS A 46 7.41 -9.96 -2.33
N GLY A 47 6.95 -9.34 -3.41
CA GLY A 47 7.70 -9.23 -4.65
C GLY A 47 9.02 -8.48 -4.49
N LEU A 48 9.04 -7.42 -3.67
CA LEU A 48 10.28 -6.69 -3.37
C LEU A 48 11.28 -7.56 -2.60
N ILE A 49 10.84 -8.29 -1.57
CA ILE A 49 11.71 -9.20 -0.81
C ILE A 49 12.29 -10.27 -1.74
N GLU A 50 11.44 -11.01 -2.47
CA GLU A 50 11.88 -12.10 -3.36
C GLU A 50 12.84 -11.60 -4.46
N SER A 51 12.52 -10.45 -5.06
CA SER A 51 13.35 -9.86 -6.11
C SER A 51 14.68 -9.34 -5.55
N SER A 52 14.68 -8.76 -4.33
CA SER A 52 15.92 -8.26 -3.69
C SER A 52 16.89 -9.38 -3.32
N LEU A 53 16.38 -10.50 -2.78
CA LEU A 53 17.18 -11.67 -2.43
C LEU A 53 17.81 -12.31 -3.68
N SER A 54 17.09 -12.27 -4.81
CA SER A 54 17.60 -12.75 -6.09
C SER A 54 18.65 -11.81 -6.71
N TYR A 55 18.54 -10.50 -6.46
CA TYR A 55 19.45 -9.49 -7.01
C TYR A 55 20.82 -9.49 -6.32
N GLY A 56 20.87 -9.79 -5.01
CA GLY A 56 22.12 -10.02 -4.26
C GLY A 56 23.02 -8.80 -4.08
N ARG A 57 22.53 -7.60 -4.38
CA ARG A 57 23.23 -6.31 -4.25
C ARG A 57 22.35 -5.27 -3.57
N THR A 58 22.96 -4.21 -3.07
CA THR A 58 22.26 -3.05 -2.53
C THR A 58 21.33 -2.45 -3.58
N LEU A 59 20.08 -2.19 -3.21
CA LEU A 59 19.08 -1.60 -4.10
C LEU A 59 19.26 -0.08 -4.18
N ASP A 60 19.18 0.45 -5.39
CA ASP A 60 19.16 1.88 -5.68
C ASP A 60 17.72 2.40 -5.90
N SER A 61 17.57 3.71 -6.10
CA SER A 61 16.26 4.36 -6.30
C SER A 61 15.63 4.09 -7.66
N ASP A 62 16.40 3.58 -8.63
CA ASP A 62 15.93 3.22 -9.97
C ASP A 62 15.35 1.79 -10.02
N TYR A 63 15.52 1.01 -8.96
CA TYR A 63 15.03 -0.36 -8.89
C TYR A 63 13.48 -0.44 -8.95
N PRO A 64 12.88 -0.99 -10.02
CA PRO A 64 11.44 -0.88 -10.24
C PRO A 64 10.56 -1.51 -9.14
N PRO A 65 10.87 -2.70 -8.59
CA PRO A 65 10.10 -3.26 -7.46
C PRO A 65 10.07 -2.34 -6.23
N LEU A 66 11.16 -1.59 -6.00
CA LEU A 66 11.26 -0.66 -4.89
C LEU A 66 10.43 0.61 -5.14
N GLN A 67 10.47 1.14 -6.37
CA GLN A 67 9.60 2.26 -6.76
C GLN A 67 8.12 1.90 -6.61
N GLN A 68 7.73 0.70 -7.06
CA GLN A 68 6.37 0.20 -6.90
C GLN A 68 5.96 0.13 -5.43
N PHE A 69 6.84 -0.37 -4.56
CA PHE A 69 6.61 -0.40 -3.13
C PHE A 69 6.32 0.99 -2.55
N PHE A 70 7.14 2.00 -2.86
CA PHE A 70 6.90 3.35 -2.35
C PHE A 70 5.58 3.94 -2.85
N VAL A 71 5.21 3.68 -4.11
CA VAL A 71 3.92 4.12 -4.65
C VAL A 71 2.75 3.45 -3.90
N VAL A 72 2.80 2.14 -3.67
CA VAL A 72 1.73 1.43 -2.94
C VAL A 72 1.64 1.90 -1.50
N MET A 73 2.78 2.12 -0.83
CA MET A 73 2.81 2.67 0.53
C MET A 73 2.23 4.07 0.60
N GLU A 74 2.54 4.94 -0.37
CA GLU A 74 1.96 6.27 -0.46
C GLU A 74 0.43 6.21 -0.59
N HIS A 75 -0.12 5.28 -1.38
CA HIS A 75 -1.57 5.09 -1.50
C HIS A 75 -2.20 4.60 -0.20
N CYS A 76 -1.57 3.64 0.48
CA CYS A 76 -2.05 3.15 1.77
C CYS A 76 -2.10 4.26 2.83
N LEU A 77 -1.07 5.11 2.88
CA LEU A 77 -1.00 6.26 3.78
C LEU A 77 -1.93 7.41 3.36
N LYS A 78 -2.28 7.55 2.09
CA LYS A 78 -3.23 8.58 1.64
C LYS A 78 -4.69 8.20 1.89
N HIS A 79 -4.99 6.90 1.97
CA HIS A 79 -6.35 6.41 2.08
C HIS A 79 -7.02 6.87 3.38
N GLY A 80 -8.17 7.55 3.24
CA GLY A 80 -8.93 8.06 4.38
C GLY A 80 -8.29 9.25 5.10
N LEU A 81 -7.31 9.95 4.49
CA LEU A 81 -6.83 11.22 5.06
C LEU A 81 -7.95 12.27 5.07
N LYS A 82 -8.13 12.90 6.23
CA LYS A 82 -9.04 14.03 6.42
C LYS A 82 -8.55 15.23 5.60
N VAL A 83 -9.49 15.93 4.99
CA VAL A 83 -9.20 17.24 4.39
C VAL A 83 -9.11 18.26 5.53
N ARG A 84 -7.91 18.53 6.02
CA ARG A 84 -7.71 19.65 6.96
C ARG A 84 -7.80 20.97 6.20
N LYS A 85 -8.77 21.82 6.56
CA LYS A 85 -8.80 23.22 6.13
C LYS A 85 -7.75 23.98 6.96
N SER A 86 -6.52 24.09 6.45
CA SER A 86 -5.57 25.10 6.95
C SER A 86 -5.79 26.41 6.20
N PHE A 87 -5.72 27.54 6.89
CA PHE A 87 -6.11 28.88 6.43
C PHE A 87 -5.43 29.37 5.13
N LEU A 88 -4.42 28.64 4.62
CA LEU A 88 -3.70 28.98 3.38
C LEU A 88 -3.37 27.80 2.45
N SER A 89 -3.78 26.56 2.76
CA SER A 89 -3.49 25.42 1.87
C SER A 89 -4.43 24.23 2.10
N PHE A 90 -5.13 23.82 1.04
CA PHE A 90 -5.83 22.54 0.95
C PHE A 90 -4.81 21.46 0.64
N ASN A 91 -4.36 20.69 1.63
CA ASN A 91 -3.35 19.69 1.35
C ASN A 91 -3.56 18.42 2.17
N ARG A 92 -4.10 17.39 1.50
CA ARG A 92 -4.16 16.00 1.98
C ARG A 92 -2.74 15.43 1.93
N THR A 93 -1.89 15.82 2.85
CA THR A 93 -0.49 15.36 2.86
C THR A 93 -0.30 14.29 3.90
N ILE A 94 0.36 13.22 3.49
CA ILE A 94 0.85 12.17 4.39
C ILE A 94 1.96 12.67 5.33
N TRP A 95 2.50 13.87 5.12
CA TRP A 95 3.55 14.44 5.99
C TRP A 95 3.05 14.73 7.39
N GLY A 96 1.82 15.23 7.55
CA GLY A 96 1.27 15.58 8.88
C GLY A 96 1.34 14.44 9.90
N PRO A 97 0.82 13.24 9.59
CA PRO A 97 0.98 12.07 10.45
C PRO A 97 2.44 11.64 10.65
N LEU A 98 3.26 11.68 9.60
CA LEU A 98 4.66 11.23 9.66
C LEU A 98 5.54 12.16 10.50
N GLU A 99 5.25 13.46 10.50
CA GLU A 99 5.88 14.47 11.36
C GLU A 99 5.52 14.31 12.83
N MET A 100 4.54 13.48 13.18
CA MET A 100 4.27 13.15 14.59
C MET A 100 5.11 11.98 15.09
N VAL A 101 5.79 11.24 14.20
CA VAL A 101 6.52 10.04 14.58
C VAL A 101 7.72 10.37 15.47
N ASP A 102 8.46 11.44 15.20
CA ASP A 102 9.60 11.89 16.02
C ASP A 102 9.18 12.27 17.45
N LYS A 103 7.98 12.83 17.61
CA LYS A 103 7.38 13.16 18.92
C LYS A 103 6.96 11.92 19.70
N ILE A 104 6.61 10.83 19.01
CA ILE A 104 6.18 9.56 19.61
C ILE A 104 7.40 8.65 19.87
N CYS A 105 8.37 8.68 18.97
CA CYS A 105 9.56 7.84 18.96
C CYS A 105 10.80 8.72 18.73
N PRO A 106 11.56 9.05 19.77
CA PRO A 106 12.76 9.89 19.66
C PRO A 106 13.80 9.35 18.66
N GLU A 107 13.83 8.03 18.41
CA GLU A 107 14.72 7.43 17.39
C GLU A 107 14.45 7.96 15.97
N ALA A 108 13.23 8.44 15.69
CA ALA A 108 12.89 9.01 14.39
C ALA A 108 13.33 10.48 14.24
N GLU A 109 13.88 11.10 15.29
CA GLU A 109 14.39 12.49 15.24
C GLU A 109 15.50 12.65 14.19
N ASP A 110 16.40 11.68 14.08
CA ASP A 110 17.49 11.70 13.10
C ASP A 110 16.95 11.73 11.66
N VAL A 111 15.90 10.97 11.38
CA VAL A 111 15.23 10.96 10.07
C VAL A 111 14.50 12.29 9.84
N ALA A 112 13.76 12.78 10.85
CA ALA A 112 13.02 14.03 10.75
C ALA A 112 13.96 15.22 10.49
N ALA A 113 15.09 15.28 11.21
CA ALA A 113 16.15 16.27 10.98
C ALA A 113 16.72 16.14 9.57
N SER A 114 17.07 14.93 9.14
CA SER A 114 17.59 14.67 7.79
C SER A 114 16.64 15.14 6.69
N VAL A 115 15.33 14.90 6.82
CA VAL A 115 14.32 15.36 5.85
C VAL A 115 14.21 16.88 5.82
N ARG A 116 14.33 17.52 6.99
CA ARG A 116 14.21 18.98 7.15
C ARG A 116 15.42 19.71 6.56
N ASP A 117 16.60 19.10 6.62
CA ASP A 117 17.86 19.65 6.14
C ASP A 117 18.16 19.30 4.67
N LEU A 118 17.31 18.50 4.01
CA LEU A 118 17.48 18.14 2.60
C LEU A 118 17.25 19.36 1.68
N PRO A 119 18.29 19.85 0.98
CA PRO A 119 18.13 20.96 0.04
C PRO A 119 17.33 20.49 -1.18
N GLY A 120 16.32 21.27 -1.58
CA GLY A 120 15.49 20.98 -2.76
C GLY A 120 14.07 20.49 -2.44
N LEU A 121 13.77 20.07 -1.21
CA LEU A 121 12.41 19.67 -0.81
C LEU A 121 11.56 20.89 -0.42
N ARG A 122 10.64 21.26 -1.32
CA ARG A 122 9.73 22.38 -1.17
C ARG A 122 8.33 21.94 -0.76
N THR A 123 7.92 20.73 -1.12
CA THR A 123 6.55 20.26 -0.85
C THR A 123 6.47 19.32 0.36
N PRO A 124 5.35 19.33 1.13
CA PRO A 124 5.13 18.33 2.17
C PRO A 124 5.11 16.89 1.62
N LEU A 125 4.61 16.69 0.40
CA LEU A 125 4.62 15.36 -0.22
C LEU A 125 6.04 14.87 -0.50
N GLY A 126 6.92 15.74 -1.02
CA GLY A 126 8.33 15.43 -1.21
C GLY A 126 9.03 15.08 0.11
N ARG A 127 8.71 15.80 1.20
CA ARG A 127 9.20 15.48 2.56
C ARG A 127 8.76 14.10 3.02
N ALA A 128 7.50 13.75 2.83
CA ALA A 128 7.00 12.42 3.18
C ALA A 128 7.67 11.31 2.37
N ARG A 129 7.89 11.54 1.07
CA ARG A 129 8.61 10.61 0.18
C ARG A 129 10.06 10.41 0.58
N ALA A 130 10.75 11.49 0.96
CA ALA A 130 12.10 11.43 1.51
C ALA A 130 12.14 10.66 2.83
N TRP A 131 11.19 10.94 3.72
CA TRP A 131 11.06 10.26 5.00
C TRP A 131 10.87 8.74 4.83
N LEU A 132 9.98 8.30 3.92
CA LEU A 132 9.77 6.88 3.65
C LEU A 132 11.06 6.19 3.17
N ARG A 133 11.82 6.85 2.28
CA ARG A 133 13.10 6.33 1.77
C ARG A 133 14.15 6.23 2.87
N LEU A 134 14.31 7.29 3.67
CA LEU A 134 15.29 7.33 4.76
C LEU A 134 14.95 6.31 5.86
N SER A 135 13.69 6.22 6.26
CA SER A 135 13.22 5.22 7.22
C SER A 135 13.45 3.78 6.73
N MET A 136 13.31 3.54 5.42
CA MET A 136 13.61 2.25 4.81
C MET A 136 15.11 1.95 4.80
N MET A 137 15.96 2.92 4.44
CA MET A 137 17.42 2.78 4.51
C MET A 137 17.91 2.49 5.93
N GLN A 138 17.27 3.07 6.95
CA GLN A 138 17.55 2.79 8.35
C GLN A 138 16.98 1.45 8.85
N LYS A 139 16.20 0.73 8.04
CA LYS A 139 15.52 -0.53 8.42
C LYS A 139 14.58 -0.36 9.61
N LYS A 140 13.97 0.83 9.74
CA LYS A 140 13.11 1.23 10.87
C LYS A 140 11.70 1.63 10.42
N LEU A 141 11.40 1.56 9.12
CA LEU A 141 10.10 1.95 8.56
C LEU A 141 8.92 1.23 9.26
N ALA A 142 9.07 -0.07 9.52
CA ALA A 142 8.04 -0.85 10.22
C ALA A 142 7.83 -0.36 11.66
N ASP A 143 8.91 -0.14 12.40
CA ASP A 143 8.86 0.31 13.80
C ASP A 143 8.22 1.69 13.92
N TYR A 144 8.60 2.63 13.04
CA TYR A 144 8.05 3.98 13.02
C TYR A 144 6.56 4.01 12.69
N LEU A 145 6.11 3.24 11.68
CA LEU A 145 4.68 3.14 11.37
C LEU A 145 3.92 2.40 12.47
N ARG A 146 4.55 1.45 13.16
CA ARG A 146 3.97 0.79 14.34
C ARG A 146 3.70 1.80 15.45
N CYS A 147 4.66 2.67 15.78
CA CYS A 147 4.48 3.73 16.77
C CYS A 147 3.28 4.61 16.44
N LEU A 148 3.09 4.94 15.15
CA LEU A 148 1.99 5.75 14.67
C LEU A 148 0.62 5.05 14.85
N ILE A 149 0.47 3.78 14.43
CA ILE A 149 -0.81 3.06 14.56
C ILE A 149 -1.17 2.71 16.01
N MET A 150 -0.17 2.59 16.90
CA MET A 150 -0.42 2.37 18.33
C MET A 150 -0.96 3.62 19.03
N ARG A 151 -0.65 4.81 18.51
CA ARG A 151 -1.17 6.10 19.00
C ARG A 151 -2.39 6.56 18.20
N ARG A 152 -3.45 5.75 18.27
CA ARG A 152 -4.75 6.02 17.61
C ARG A 152 -5.35 7.37 18.00
N ASP A 153 -5.10 7.84 19.23
CA ASP A 153 -5.53 9.14 19.72
C ASP A 153 -5.05 10.27 18.80
N ILE A 154 -3.74 10.29 18.49
CA ILE A 154 -3.14 11.27 17.58
C ILE A 154 -3.53 10.99 16.13
N LEU A 155 -3.48 9.71 15.72
CA LEU A 155 -3.71 9.33 14.33
C LEU A 155 -5.14 9.67 13.85
N SER A 156 -6.11 9.59 14.76
CA SER A 156 -7.51 9.94 14.50
C SER A 156 -7.72 11.41 14.14
N GLU A 157 -6.79 12.32 14.47
CA GLU A 157 -6.86 13.72 14.03
C GLU A 157 -6.65 13.88 12.53
N PHE A 158 -5.90 12.96 11.92
CA PHE A 158 -5.49 13.03 10.52
C PHE A 158 -6.29 12.10 9.60
N TYR A 159 -6.81 10.99 10.13
CA TYR A 159 -7.51 9.98 9.34
C TYR A 159 -8.97 9.83 9.75
N GLU A 160 -9.80 9.47 8.78
CA GLU A 160 -11.15 8.99 8.98
C GLU A 160 -11.14 7.57 9.57
N ASN A 161 -12.21 7.19 10.27
CA ASN A 161 -12.29 5.89 10.93
C ASN A 161 -12.20 4.70 9.95
N HIS A 162 -12.61 4.89 8.69
CA HIS A 162 -12.53 3.86 7.64
C HIS A 162 -11.17 3.81 6.95
N ALA A 163 -10.17 4.59 7.38
CA ALA A 163 -8.85 4.60 6.76
C ALA A 163 -8.11 3.27 6.98
N VAL A 164 -7.26 2.86 6.03
CA VAL A 164 -6.42 1.65 6.16
C VAL A 164 -5.59 1.71 7.44
N MET A 165 -4.96 2.86 7.72
CA MET A 165 -4.11 3.04 8.90
C MET A 165 -4.89 3.04 10.23
N MET A 166 -6.22 3.20 10.18
CA MET A 166 -7.13 3.20 11.33
C MET A 166 -7.81 1.84 11.55
N GLU A 167 -7.50 0.84 10.75
CA GLU A 167 -8.17 -0.46 10.75
C GLU A 167 -7.16 -1.62 10.81
N GLU A 168 -7.65 -2.86 10.85
CA GLU A 168 -6.81 -4.05 10.99
C GLU A 168 -5.81 -4.19 9.84
N GLU A 169 -6.19 -3.80 8.62
CA GLU A 169 -5.33 -3.86 7.45
C GLU A 169 -4.02 -3.09 7.63
N GLY A 170 -4.06 -1.91 8.28
CA GLY A 170 -2.87 -1.13 8.60
C GLY A 170 -1.91 -1.88 9.53
N THR A 171 -2.45 -2.59 10.52
CA THR A 171 -1.65 -3.42 11.44
C THR A 171 -0.98 -4.59 10.70
N VAL A 172 -1.71 -5.22 9.78
CA VAL A 172 -1.16 -6.31 8.94
C VAL A 172 -0.07 -5.78 8.02
N ILE A 173 -0.28 -4.64 7.35
CA ILE A 173 0.75 -4.02 6.48
C ILE A 173 2.01 -3.75 7.29
N VAL A 174 1.91 -3.10 8.46
CA VAL A 174 3.05 -2.81 9.33
C VAL A 174 3.77 -4.08 9.76
N GLY A 175 3.05 -5.16 10.08
CA GLY A 175 3.65 -6.46 10.41
C GLY A 175 4.45 -7.05 9.24
N LEU A 176 3.96 -6.90 8.01
CA LEU A 176 4.67 -7.36 6.80
C LEU A 176 5.92 -6.54 6.49
N LEU A 177 5.91 -5.24 6.81
CA LEU A 177 7.06 -4.35 6.59
C LEU A 177 8.29 -4.78 7.39
N VAL A 178 8.14 -5.49 8.51
CA VAL A 178 9.28 -6.05 9.27
C VAL A 178 10.14 -6.97 8.40
N GLY A 179 9.54 -7.67 7.44
CA GLY A 179 10.26 -8.50 6.48
C GLY A 179 11.18 -7.71 5.55
N LEU A 180 10.97 -6.40 5.39
CA LEU A 180 11.83 -5.54 4.57
C LEU A 180 13.14 -5.17 5.27
N ASN A 181 13.27 -5.39 6.59
CA ASN A 181 14.49 -5.07 7.33
C ASN A 181 15.72 -5.87 6.85
N VAL A 182 15.50 -6.97 6.12
CA VAL A 182 16.59 -7.77 5.53
C VAL A 182 17.17 -7.12 4.26
N ILE A 183 16.50 -6.13 3.69
CA ILE A 183 16.89 -5.50 2.43
C ILE A 183 17.87 -4.36 2.71
N ASP A 184 18.99 -4.34 2.00
CA ASP A 184 19.93 -3.22 2.00
C ASP A 184 19.63 -2.26 0.86
N CYS A 185 19.28 -1.02 1.20
CA CYS A 185 18.98 0.04 0.24
C CYS A 185 19.96 1.21 0.42
N ASN A 186 20.40 1.82 -0.69
CA ASN A 186 21.12 3.08 -0.69
C ASN A 186 20.41 4.04 -1.65
N LEU A 187 19.46 4.81 -1.12
CA LEU A 187 18.55 5.63 -1.92
C LEU A 187 19.08 7.05 -2.00
N CYS A 188 19.29 7.53 -3.23
CA CYS A 188 19.68 8.91 -3.48
C CYS A 188 18.52 9.85 -3.17
N VAL A 189 18.54 10.45 -1.98
CA VAL A 189 17.55 11.49 -1.59
C VAL A 189 18.04 12.90 -1.95
N LYS A 190 19.34 13.05 -2.22
CA LYS A 190 19.98 14.30 -2.66
C LYS A 190 19.97 14.37 -4.19
N GLY A 191 19.15 15.26 -4.75
CA GLY A 191 19.14 15.57 -6.19
C GLY A 191 18.00 14.95 -7.00
N GLU A 192 17.22 14.02 -6.44
CA GLU A 192 15.96 13.59 -7.06
C GLU A 192 14.88 14.65 -6.83
N ASP A 193 14.15 15.01 -7.89
CA ASP A 193 12.96 15.88 -7.78
C ASP A 193 11.78 15.09 -7.18
N LEU A 194 11.86 14.84 -5.88
CA LEU A 194 10.83 14.15 -5.09
C LEU A 194 9.53 14.95 -5.03
N ASP A 195 9.59 16.27 -5.29
CA ASP A 195 8.44 17.17 -5.35
C ASP A 195 7.63 16.95 -6.64
N SER A 196 8.30 16.80 -7.79
CA SER A 196 7.64 16.61 -9.10
C SER A 196 7.48 15.14 -9.51
N GLN A 197 7.95 14.19 -8.71
CA GLN A 197 7.85 12.76 -9.05
C GLN A 197 6.37 12.38 -9.22
N VAL A 198 5.93 12.20 -10.46
CA VAL A 198 4.57 11.76 -10.77
C VAL A 198 4.51 10.27 -10.45
N CYS A 199 3.73 9.88 -9.45
CA CYS A 199 3.42 8.47 -9.20
C CYS A 199 2.51 7.97 -10.34
N TYR A 200 3.09 7.64 -11.49
CA TYR A 200 2.34 6.98 -12.56
C TYR A 200 2.02 5.55 -12.11
N ILE A 201 0.87 5.36 -11.48
CA ILE A 201 0.12 4.14 -11.72
C ILE A 201 -0.64 4.40 -13.00
N ASN A 202 -0.12 3.94 -14.14
CA ASN A 202 -0.92 3.93 -15.36
C ASN A 202 -2.14 3.04 -15.10
N VAL A 203 -3.34 3.44 -15.51
CA VAL A 203 -4.57 2.63 -15.36
C VAL A 203 -4.39 1.24 -15.99
N THR A 204 -3.52 1.13 -16.99
CA THR A 204 -3.07 -0.14 -17.57
C THR A 204 -2.26 -1.00 -16.57
N CYS A 205 -1.38 -0.39 -15.75
CA CYS A 205 -0.69 -1.09 -14.67
C CYS A 205 -1.67 -1.51 -13.57
N THR A 206 -2.67 -0.70 -13.25
CA THR A 206 -3.79 -1.13 -12.38
C THR A 206 -4.47 -2.35 -12.99
N PHE A 207 -4.76 -2.38 -14.28
CA PHE A 207 -5.41 -3.54 -14.92
C PHE A 207 -4.51 -4.79 -15.00
N SER A 208 -3.20 -4.63 -15.24
CA SER A 208 -2.24 -5.74 -15.27
C SER A 208 -1.87 -6.28 -13.87
N ILE A 209 -1.98 -5.46 -12.83
CA ILE A 209 -1.70 -5.82 -11.43
C ILE A 209 -2.95 -6.35 -10.72
N PHE A 210 -4.15 -5.93 -11.13
CA PHE A 210 -5.43 -6.39 -10.56
C PHE A 210 -5.99 -7.68 -11.21
N ASN A 211 -5.27 -8.28 -12.17
CA ASN A 211 -5.61 -9.60 -12.69
C ASN A 211 -4.62 -10.67 -12.18
N PRO A 212 -5.02 -11.56 -11.26
CA PRO A 212 -4.13 -12.59 -10.72
C PRO A 212 -3.59 -13.57 -11.78
N HIS A 213 -4.17 -13.62 -12.98
CA HIS A 213 -3.67 -14.43 -14.09
C HIS A 213 -2.44 -13.85 -14.82
N PHE A 214 -2.14 -12.54 -14.68
CA PHE A 214 -1.07 -11.91 -15.48
C PHE A 214 0.30 -11.91 -14.77
N PHE A 215 0.31 -11.91 -13.43
CA PHE A 215 1.56 -11.98 -12.65
C PHE A 215 2.29 -13.33 -12.82
N ILE A 216 1.53 -14.42 -12.99
CA ILE A 216 2.09 -15.76 -13.18
C ILE A 216 2.79 -15.87 -14.55
N ASN A 217 2.21 -15.28 -15.61
CA ASN A 217 2.75 -15.42 -16.97
C ASN A 217 4.03 -14.61 -17.24
N LYS A 218 4.28 -13.52 -16.49
CA LYS A 218 5.51 -12.71 -16.72
C LYS A 218 6.75 -13.29 -16.04
N GLN A 219 6.59 -14.03 -14.94
CA GLN A 219 7.67 -14.83 -14.34
C GLN A 219 8.06 -16.02 -15.23
N VAL A 220 7.09 -16.68 -15.88
CA VAL A 220 7.36 -17.76 -16.84
C VAL A 220 8.08 -17.22 -18.10
N SER A 221 7.73 -16.03 -18.58
CA SER A 221 8.36 -15.45 -19.77
C SER A 221 9.80 -14.95 -19.53
N MET A 222 10.16 -14.52 -18.32
CA MET A 222 11.55 -14.16 -17.99
C MET A 222 12.43 -15.39 -17.66
N GLY A 223 11.83 -16.54 -17.35
CA GLY A 223 12.54 -17.81 -17.17
C GLY A 223 12.92 -18.52 -18.48
N SER A 224 12.52 -18.01 -19.65
CA SER A 224 12.78 -18.67 -20.95
C SER A 224 13.93 -18.08 -21.78
N TYR A 225 14.62 -17.05 -21.28
CA TYR A 225 15.79 -16.45 -21.96
C TYR A 225 17.12 -16.81 -21.28
N SER A 226 17.28 -18.05 -20.85
CA SER A 226 18.57 -18.59 -20.39
C SER A 226 18.74 -20.04 -20.83
N SER A 227 18.66 -20.30 -22.14
CA SER A 227 19.14 -21.54 -22.77
C SER A 227 19.15 -21.38 -24.30
N VAL A 228 20.02 -20.53 -24.84
CA VAL A 228 20.57 -20.73 -26.20
C VAL A 228 22.02 -20.24 -26.18
N THR A 229 22.93 -21.13 -25.84
CA THR A 229 24.24 -21.24 -26.48
C THR A 229 24.66 -22.70 -26.43
#